data_AF-A0AAI8BV02-F1
#
_entry.id   AF-A0AAI8BV02-F1
#
_cell.length_a   1.000
_cell.length_b   1.000
_cell.length_c   1.000
_cell.angle_alpha   90.00
_cell.angle_beta   90.00
_cell.angle_gamma   90.00
#
_symmetry.space_group_name_H-M   'P 1'
#
loop_
_entity.id
_entity.type
_entity.pdbx_description
1 polymer ?
#
loop_
_entity_poly.entity_id
_entity_poly.type
_entity_poly.pdbx_seq_one_letter_code
_entity_poly.pdbx_strand_id
1 'polypeptide(L)'
;MEFKANRNLSEPILRKSIPVLTIIGLIYLNPLKILFNVATWKTQTVELINENKGSHKVEFQMKDIGALGYAKRNAEVYYLTKYFYVVLSENYDDRNFIGTDWKRVNQNINEIGLK
;
A
#
# COMPACT_ATOMS: atom_id res chain seq x y z
N MET A 1 -6.25 -54.02 -11.60
CA MET A 1 -7.26 -53.25 -10.85
C MET A 1 -7.09 -51.80 -11.26
N GLU A 2 -7.87 -51.30 -12.22
CA GLU A 2 -7.73 -49.94 -12.74
C GLU A 2 -8.44 -48.95 -11.81
N PHE A 3 -7.69 -48.06 -11.17
CA PHE A 3 -8.25 -46.91 -10.47
C PHE A 3 -8.76 -45.90 -11.50
N LYS A 4 -10.02 -46.04 -11.93
CA LYS A 4 -10.72 -44.96 -12.64
C LYS A 4 -10.95 -43.81 -11.66
N ALA A 5 -10.06 -42.83 -11.66
CA ALA A 5 -10.28 -41.56 -10.99
C ALA A 5 -11.57 -40.93 -11.55
N ASN A 6 -12.60 -40.84 -10.71
CA ASN A 6 -13.91 -40.31 -11.08
C ASN A 6 -13.82 -38.79 -11.28
N ARG A 7 -13.47 -38.36 -12.50
CA ARG A 7 -13.38 -36.96 -12.92
C ARG A 7 -14.68 -36.16 -12.68
N ASN A 8 -15.84 -36.83 -12.62
CA ASN A 8 -17.14 -36.18 -12.38
C ASN A 8 -17.33 -35.73 -10.93
N LEU A 9 -16.58 -36.27 -9.96
CA LEU A 9 -16.64 -35.81 -8.55
C LEU A 9 -15.70 -34.62 -8.29
N SER A 10 -14.59 -34.53 -9.01
CA SER A 10 -13.60 -33.47 -8.82
C SER A 10 -14.07 -32.11 -9.31
N GLU A 11 -14.77 -32.02 -10.45
CA GLU A 11 -15.27 -30.74 -10.99
C GLU A 11 -16.21 -29.96 -10.07
N PRO A 12 -17.27 -30.57 -9.46
CA PRO A 12 -18.17 -29.82 -8.58
C PRO A 12 -17.50 -29.40 -7.28
N ILE A 13 -16.51 -30.15 -6.80
CA ILE A 13 -15.72 -29.80 -5.61
C ILE A 13 -14.77 -28.65 -5.95
N LEU A 14 -14.05 -28.72 -7.07
CA LEU A 14 -13.13 -27.66 -7.52
C LEU A 14 -13.87 -26.34 -7.76
N ARG A 15 -15.06 -26.39 -8.38
CA ARG A 15 -15.87 -25.21 -8.67
C ARG A 15 -16.44 -24.57 -7.41
N LYS A 16 -16.72 -25.35 -6.36
CA LYS A 16 -17.13 -24.86 -5.04
C LYS A 16 -15.97 -24.36 -4.19
N SER A 17 -14.76 -24.90 -4.37
CA SER A 17 -13.59 -24.44 -3.63
C SER A 17 -13.08 -23.08 -4.11
N ILE A 18 -13.23 -22.73 -5.39
CA ILE A 18 -12.83 -21.41 -5.92
C ILE A 18 -13.45 -20.23 -5.13
N PRO A 19 -14.78 -20.11 -4.96
CA PRO A 19 -15.36 -18.98 -4.23
C PRO A 19 -14.96 -18.99 -2.75
N VAL A 20 -14.82 -20.17 -2.13
CA VAL A 20 -14.40 -20.29 -0.73
C VAL A 20 -12.96 -19.80 -0.55
N LEU A 21 -12.03 -20.24 -1.41
CA LEU A 21 -10.64 -19.78 -1.39
C LEU A 21 -10.53 -18.28 -1.69
N THR A 22 -11.40 -17.76 -2.56
CA THR A 22 -11.47 -16.32 -2.85
C THR A 22 -11.87 -15.53 -1.62
N ILE A 23 -12.90 -15.97 -0.89
CA ILE A 23 -13.34 -15.32 0.36
C ILE A 23 -12.24 -15.38 1.42
N ILE A 24 -11.59 -16.54 1.59
CA ILE A 24 -10.47 -16.69 2.54
C ILE A 24 -9.33 -15.73 2.17
N GLY A 25 -8.97 -15.64 0.89
CA GLY A 25 -7.95 -14.72 0.39
C GLY A 25 -8.31 -13.25 0.68
N LEU A 26 -9.56 -12.85 0.45
CA LEU A 26 -10.04 -11.49 0.75
C LEU A 26 -10.00 -11.18 2.26
N ILE A 27 -10.35 -12.14 3.12
CA ILE A 27 -10.25 -11.98 4.58
C ILE A 27 -8.79 -11.85 5.00
N TYR A 28 -7.91 -12.71 4.48
CA TYR A 28 -6.49 -12.72 4.80
C TYR A 28 -5.80 -11.40 4.42
N LEU A 29 -6.09 -10.89 3.23
CA LEU A 29 -5.54 -9.62 2.75
C LEU A 29 -6.06 -8.40 3.55
N ASN A 30 -7.17 -8.55 4.28
CA ASN A 30 -7.82 -7.49 5.05
C ASN A 30 -7.80 -6.14 4.31
N PRO A 31 -8.45 -6.04 3.14
CA PRO A 31 -8.36 -4.88 2.25
C PRO A 31 -8.82 -3.59 2.94
N LEU A 32 -9.71 -3.68 3.93
CA LEU A 32 -10.12 -2.55 4.76
C LEU A 32 -8.95 -1.96 5.54
N LYS A 33 -8.07 -2.77 6.14
CA LYS A 33 -6.86 -2.25 6.83
C LYS A 33 -5.95 -1.48 5.87
N ILE A 34 -5.84 -1.94 4.62
CA ILE A 34 -5.04 -1.28 3.59
C ILE A 34 -5.71 0.04 3.18
N LEU A 35 -7.01 0.02 2.87
CA LEU A 35 -7.79 1.21 2.51
C LEU A 35 -7.77 2.29 3.60
N PHE A 36 -8.00 1.93 4.86
CA PHE A 36 -8.05 2.90 5.96
C PHE A 36 -6.67 3.44 6.37
N ASN A 37 -5.60 2.66 6.25
CA ASN A 37 -4.24 3.19 6.45
C ASN A 37 -3.80 4.13 5.34
N VAL A 38 -4.33 4.02 4.13
CA VAL A 38 -3.99 4.98 3.06
C VAL A 38 -4.79 6.26 3.23
N ALA A 39 -6.06 6.15 3.63
CA ALA A 39 -6.97 7.30 3.75
C ALA A 39 -6.66 8.24 4.93
N THR A 40 -6.13 7.70 6.02
CA THR A 40 -5.92 8.44 7.29
C THR A 40 -4.63 9.25 7.31
N TRP A 41 -3.59 8.78 6.60
CA TRP A 41 -2.33 9.50 6.51
C TRP A 41 -2.40 10.55 5.41
N LYS A 42 -1.94 11.76 5.71
CA LYS A 42 -1.99 12.94 4.85
C LYS A 42 -0.58 13.43 4.55
N THR A 43 -0.31 13.70 3.29
CA THR A 43 1.01 14.11 2.82
C THR A 43 1.24 15.58 3.16
N GLN A 44 2.31 15.85 3.91
CA GLN A 44 2.71 17.22 4.22
C GLN A 44 3.81 17.69 3.28
N THR A 45 4.77 16.82 2.98
CA THR A 45 5.88 17.12 2.08
C THR A 45 6.20 15.92 1.21
N VAL A 46 6.38 16.13 -0.09
CA VAL A 46 7.04 15.16 -0.97
C VAL A 46 8.54 15.45 -0.90
N GLU A 47 9.29 14.55 -0.30
CA GLU A 47 10.73 14.74 -0.09
C GLU A 47 11.50 14.33 -1.35
N LEU A 48 11.19 13.16 -1.89
CA LEU A 48 11.85 12.56 -3.03
C LEU A 48 10.84 12.06 -4.07
N ILE A 49 11.23 12.13 -5.34
CA ILE A 49 10.51 11.51 -6.46
C ILE A 49 11.50 10.67 -7.25
N ASN A 50 11.09 9.47 -7.65
CA ASN A 50 11.90 8.65 -8.53
C ASN A 50 11.91 9.27 -9.95
N GLU A 51 13.09 9.50 -10.52
CA GLU A 51 13.29 10.12 -11.82
C GLU A 51 12.71 9.30 -12.96
N ASN A 52 12.78 7.97 -12.85
CA ASN A 52 12.27 7.05 -13.85
C ASN A 52 10.77 6.74 -13.66
N LYS A 53 10.25 6.94 -12.45
CA LYS A 53 8.86 6.61 -12.08
C LYS A 53 8.24 7.72 -11.22
N GLY A 54 7.62 8.71 -11.85
CA GLY A 54 6.98 9.83 -11.13
C GLY A 54 5.83 9.44 -10.16
N SER A 55 5.32 8.21 -10.26
CA SER A 55 4.37 7.63 -9.31
C SER A 55 5.02 7.05 -8.04
N HIS A 56 6.34 6.91 -8.00
CA HIS A 56 7.11 6.38 -6.89
C HIS A 56 7.77 7.54 -6.14
N LYS A 57 7.40 7.71 -4.87
CA LYS A 57 7.75 8.89 -4.08
C LYS A 57 8.10 8.52 -2.66
N VAL A 58 8.83 9.40 -2.00
CA VAL A 58 8.99 9.40 -0.55
C VAL A 58 8.33 10.64 0.00
N GLU A 59 7.45 10.42 0.98
CA GLU A 59 6.57 11.45 1.51
C GLU A 59 6.62 11.49 3.03
N PHE A 60 6.79 12.70 3.54
CA PHE A 60 6.52 12.98 4.94
C PHE A 60 5.00 13.06 5.13
N GLN A 61 4.48 12.09 5.87
CA GLN A 61 3.05 11.93 6.10
C GLN A 61 2.73 12.10 7.59
N MET A 62 1.57 12.68 7.83
CA MET A 62 1.04 12.89 9.17
C MET A 62 -0.36 12.32 9.28
N LYS A 63 -0.69 11.80 10.46
CA LYS A 63 -2.02 11.31 10.81
C LYS A 63 -2.45 11.89 12.13
N ASP A 64 -3.62 12.51 12.14
CA ASP A 64 -4.27 12.97 13.37
C ASP A 64 -4.66 11.75 14.23
N ILE A 65 -4.20 11.74 15.47
CA ILE A 65 -4.53 10.72 16.48
C ILE A 65 -5.37 11.29 17.63
N GLY A 66 -5.98 12.47 17.41
CA GLY A 66 -6.86 13.16 18.34
C GLY A 66 -6.10 13.91 19.42
N ALA A 67 -6.52 13.77 20.68
CA ALA A 67 -5.93 14.48 21.83
C ALA A 67 -4.43 14.20 22.05
N LEU A 68 -3.89 13.14 21.43
CA LEU A 68 -2.47 12.78 21.47
C LEU A 68 -1.63 13.51 20.39
N GLY A 69 -2.25 14.35 19.57
CA GLY A 69 -1.59 15.14 18.52
C GLY A 69 -1.50 14.39 17.20
N TYR A 70 -0.31 14.36 16.60
CA TYR A 70 -0.10 13.80 15.27
C TYR A 70 0.97 12.71 15.27
N ALA A 71 0.61 11.55 14.73
CA ALA A 71 1.59 10.55 14.31
C ALA A 71 2.28 11.03 13.02
N LYS A 72 3.59 10.78 12.91
CA LYS A 72 4.42 11.22 11.80
C LYS A 72 5.18 10.03 11.23
N ARG A 73 5.39 10.01 9.92
CA ARG A 73 6.21 8.98 9.25
C ARG A 73 6.80 9.51 7.94
N ASN A 74 7.93 8.93 7.55
CA ASN A 74 8.47 9.07 6.19
C ASN A 74 8.13 7.79 5.44
N ALA A 75 7.14 7.86 4.56
CA ALA A 75 6.65 6.71 3.84
C ALA A 75 7.19 6.68 2.41
N GLU A 76 7.71 5.53 2.00
CA GLU A 76 7.94 5.25 0.59
C GLU A 76 6.63 4.73 0.00
N VAL A 77 6.14 5.41 -1.03
CA VAL A 77 4.82 5.17 -1.61
C VAL A 77 4.89 4.98 -3.11
N TYR A 78 4.06 4.07 -3.61
CA TYR A 78 3.83 3.87 -5.03
C TYR A 78 2.37 4.17 -5.37
N TYR A 79 2.15 5.26 -6.09
CA TYR A 79 0.83 5.68 -6.55
C TYR A 79 0.36 4.80 -7.71
N LEU A 80 -0.77 4.11 -7.51
CA LEU A 80 -1.50 3.42 -8.57
C LEU A 80 -2.37 4.42 -9.34
N THR A 81 -2.94 5.40 -8.63
CA THR A 81 -3.71 6.51 -9.18
C THR A 81 -3.48 7.76 -8.32
N LYS A 82 -4.07 8.91 -8.66
CA LYS A 82 -4.01 10.13 -7.82
C LYS A 82 -4.49 9.92 -6.38
N TYR A 83 -5.39 8.97 -6.14
CA TYR A 83 -6.05 8.77 -4.84
C TYR A 83 -5.63 7.51 -4.11
N PHE A 84 -4.95 6.60 -4.82
CA PHE A 84 -4.59 5.29 -4.29
C PHE A 84 -3.09 5.09 -4.43
N TYR A 85 -2.43 4.89 -3.29
CA TYR A 85 -1.03 4.51 -3.22
C TYR A 85 -0.85 3.29 -2.32
N VAL A 86 0.20 2.54 -2.58
CA VAL A 86 0.66 1.45 -1.72
C VAL A 86 1.87 1.97 -0.93
N VAL A 87 1.91 1.66 0.37
CA VAL A 87 3.08 1.94 1.20
C VAL A 87 4.06 0.78 1.05
N LEU A 88 5.24 1.07 0.51
CA LEU A 88 6.32 0.10 0.34
C LEU A 88 7.20 0.04 1.60
N SER A 89 7.39 1.18 2.27
CA SER A 89 8.07 1.27 3.56
C SER A 89 7.42 2.36 4.41
N GLU A 90 7.17 2.08 5.69
CA GLU A 90 6.59 3.04 6.63
C GLU A 90 7.63 3.99 7.25
N ASN A 91 8.91 3.60 7.24
CA ASN A 91 10.01 4.35 7.83
C ASN A 91 11.16 4.37 6.83
N TYR A 92 10.98 5.15 5.78
CA TYR A 92 12.03 5.43 4.83
C TYR A 92 13.14 6.23 5.52
N ASP A 93 14.35 5.68 5.46
CA ASP A 93 15.58 6.28 5.94
C ASP A 93 16.39 6.70 4.72
N ASP A 94 16.89 7.93 4.70
CA ASP A 94 17.70 8.45 3.60
C ASP A 94 19.05 7.72 3.46
N ARG A 95 19.45 6.94 4.47
CA ARG A 95 20.59 6.01 4.38
C ARG A 95 20.28 4.75 3.56
N ASN A 96 19.01 4.44 3.30
CA ASN A 96 18.59 3.35 2.42
C ASN A 96 18.54 3.78 0.93
N PHE A 97 19.28 4.82 0.56
CA PHE A 97 19.49 5.25 -0.82
C PHE A 97 20.26 4.18 -1.62
N ILE A 98 19.55 3.15 -2.09
CA ILE A 98 20.11 2.11 -2.99
C ILE A 98 19.80 2.47 -4.45
N GLY A 99 20.03 3.71 -4.87
CA GLY A 99 19.84 4.09 -6.27
C GLY A 99 20.03 5.57 -6.59
N THR A 100 20.58 5.83 -7.77
CA THR A 100 20.79 7.16 -8.38
C THR A 100 19.51 7.79 -8.93
N ASP A 101 18.42 7.04 -8.97
CA ASP A 101 17.17 7.41 -9.66
C ASP A 101 16.25 8.27 -8.78
N TRP A 102 16.73 8.85 -7.68
CA TRP A 102 15.93 9.61 -6.74
C TRP A 102 16.29 11.09 -6.79
N LYS A 103 15.31 11.93 -7.13
CA LYS A 103 15.45 13.37 -7.12
C LYS A 103 14.80 13.98 -5.89
N ARG A 104 15.57 14.74 -5.12
CA ARG A 104 15.05 15.53 -4.01
C ARG A 104 14.28 16.74 -4.54
N VAL A 105 13.03 16.88 -4.10
CA VAL A 105 12.13 17.96 -4.53
C VAL A 105 11.62 18.82 -3.39
N ASN A 106 11.52 18.28 -2.17
CA ASN A 106 11.06 19.00 -0.97
C ASN A 106 9.79 19.85 -1.22
N GLN A 107 8.82 19.28 -1.92
CA GLN A 107 7.60 20.00 -2.28
C GLN A 107 6.61 19.96 -1.11
N ASN A 108 6.29 21.12 -0.56
CA ASN A 108 5.27 21.25 0.49
C ASN A 108 3.87 21.14 -0.12
N ILE A 109 3.06 20.21 0.41
CA ILE A 109 1.67 19.97 0.02
C ILE A 109 0.71 20.40 1.14
N ASN A 110 1.08 20.14 2.39
CA ASN A 110 0.31 20.48 3.58
C ASN A 110 -1.17 20.04 3.53
N GLU A 111 -1.43 18.76 3.31
CA GLU A 111 -2.81 18.25 3.20
C GLU A 111 -3.63 18.39 4.50
N ILE A 112 -2.99 18.59 5.66
CA ILE A 112 -3.70 18.80 6.94
C ILE A 112 -3.99 20.29 7.17
N GLY A 113 -3.28 21.19 6.50
CA GLY A 113 -3.39 22.64 6.72
C GLY A 113 -2.67 23.11 7.99
N LEU A 114 -1.65 22.38 8.45
CA LEU A 114 -0.77 22.81 9.54
C LEU A 114 0.27 23.77 8.95
N LYS A 115 0.23 25.03 9.39
CA LYS A 115 1.09 26.10 8.87
C LYS A 115 2.58 25.85 9.10
#